data_AF-A6GDJ9-F1
#
_entry.id   AF-A6GDJ9-F1
#
_cell.length_a   1.000
_cell.length_b   1.000
_cell.length_c   1.000
_cell.angle_alpha   90.00
_cell.angle_beta   90.00
_cell.angle_gamma   90.00
#
_symmetry.space_group_name_H-M   'P 1'
#
loop_
_entity.id
_entity.type
_entity.pdbx_description
1 polymer ?
#
loop_
_entity_poly.entity_id
_entity_poly.type
_entity_poly.pdbx_seq_one_letter_code
_entity_poly.pdbx_strand_id
1 'polypeptide(L)'
;MRPSSPFTLTHACALALALTLPGLGCKSGEDAPSADKPSGERTEEPEPETPKDAPTGPFAAFDFDAAKQRWQGAWVVRDEAWLIEGDSITVVKGGEEKKLGFSIYSPCQIAMTNEAAGETSYRPFAIKGDAVHVSRGSAAGVVVGEQSIVCASGRVYTLEGDTCTEWSEMFDDWKDEPGECGYEGEGEERRFVVGSSKLRAVDGALLSENLEKSVAASHPSLDAAKAALAGTP
;
A
#
# COMPACT_ATOMS: atom_id res chain seq x y z
N MET A 1 -21.47 37.41 -21.54
CA MET A 1 -20.84 38.33 -20.57
C MET A 1 -21.74 38.41 -19.34
N ARG A 2 -21.34 37.76 -18.25
CA ARG A 2 -22.00 37.82 -16.94
C ARG A 2 -20.91 38.14 -15.90
N PRO A 3 -21.15 39.04 -14.94
CA PRO A 3 -20.11 39.59 -14.08
C PRO A 3 -19.74 38.63 -12.94
N SER A 4 -18.46 38.64 -12.62
CA SER A 4 -17.79 37.97 -11.51
C SER A 4 -18.07 38.71 -10.19
N SER A 5 -18.30 37.97 -9.10
CA SER A 5 -18.29 38.50 -7.74
C SER A 5 -17.11 37.90 -6.95
N PRO A 6 -16.27 38.72 -6.31
CA PRO A 6 -15.24 38.24 -5.39
C PRO A 6 -15.77 38.22 -3.95
N PHE A 7 -15.57 37.12 -3.23
CA PHE A 7 -15.71 37.09 -1.77
C PHE A 7 -14.34 36.86 -1.14
N THR A 8 -13.78 37.94 -0.62
CA THR A 8 -12.64 37.95 0.29
C THR A 8 -13.20 37.91 1.72
N LEU A 9 -12.82 36.92 2.52
CA LEU A 9 -13.04 36.99 3.97
C LEU A 9 -11.72 36.70 4.70
N THR A 10 -11.05 37.79 5.07
CA THR A 10 -9.96 37.83 6.03
C THR A 10 -10.55 37.75 7.43
N HIS A 11 -10.15 36.78 8.26
CA HIS A 11 -10.33 36.85 9.72
C HIS A 11 -9.02 36.43 10.39
N ALA A 12 -8.26 37.43 10.80
CA ALA A 12 -7.27 37.31 11.86
C ALA A 12 -7.97 37.63 13.18
N CYS A 13 -7.82 36.77 14.19
CA CYS A 13 -7.95 37.20 15.58
C CYS A 13 -7.07 36.32 16.46
N ALA A 14 -5.98 36.93 16.92
CA ALA A 14 -5.15 36.44 18.00
C ALA A 14 -5.87 36.66 19.34
N LEU A 15 -5.66 35.79 20.33
CA LEU A 15 -5.41 36.24 21.70
C LEU A 15 -4.79 35.10 22.53
N ALA A 16 -3.71 35.47 23.21
CA ALA A 16 -2.94 34.64 24.13
C ALA A 16 -3.67 34.41 25.46
N LEU A 17 -3.35 33.33 26.17
CA LEU A 17 -3.31 33.34 27.64
C LEU A 17 -2.30 32.31 28.15
N ALA A 18 -1.22 32.83 28.76
CA ALA A 18 -0.29 32.07 29.57
C ALA A 18 -0.83 31.95 31.00
N LEU A 19 -0.70 30.78 31.62
CA LEU A 19 -0.92 30.58 33.05
C LEU A 19 0.13 29.61 33.62
N THR A 20 0.81 30.13 34.64
CA THR A 20 1.96 29.61 35.37
C THR A 20 1.58 28.62 36.48
N LEU A 21 2.44 27.61 36.67
CA LEU A 21 2.64 26.69 37.82
C LEU A 21 2.63 27.43 39.19
N PRO A 22 2.34 26.80 40.38
CA PRO A 22 3.13 25.68 40.97
C PRO A 22 2.43 24.73 42.00
N GLY A 23 3.13 23.68 42.45
CA GLY A 23 2.85 22.95 43.71
C GLY A 23 3.16 21.44 43.64
N LEU A 24 4.35 20.96 44.02
CA LEU A 24 4.74 20.47 45.36
C LEU A 24 3.97 19.23 45.86
N GLY A 25 4.69 18.09 45.95
CA GLY A 25 4.50 17.13 47.04
C GLY A 25 4.24 15.67 46.65
N CYS A 26 5.28 14.93 46.25
CA CYS A 26 5.29 13.47 46.43
C CYS A 26 6.48 13.05 47.29
N LYS A 27 6.14 12.19 48.25
CA LYS A 27 6.78 11.84 49.50
C LYS A 27 7.84 10.76 49.28
N SER A 28 9.05 10.97 49.79
CA SER A 28 10.08 9.92 49.92
C SER A 28 9.66 8.93 51.00
N GLY A 29 9.68 7.64 50.64
CA GLY A 29 9.62 6.51 51.56
C GLY A 29 10.69 5.51 51.16
N GLU A 30 11.76 5.46 51.96
CA GLU A 30 12.74 4.39 52.02
C GLU A 30 12.09 3.15 52.63
N ASP A 31 12.18 2.01 51.95
CA ASP A 31 12.29 0.69 52.56
C ASP A 31 12.82 -0.28 51.48
N ALA A 32 14.07 -0.72 51.66
CA ALA A 32 14.61 -1.89 50.98
C ALA A 32 14.19 -3.15 51.75
N PRO A 33 14.00 -4.29 51.06
CA PRO A 33 15.05 -5.30 51.17
C PRO A 33 15.33 -6.07 49.86
N SER A 34 16.54 -6.64 49.84
CA SER A 34 17.17 -7.48 48.82
C SER A 34 16.30 -8.56 48.19
N ALA A 35 16.52 -8.79 46.89
CA ALA A 35 16.60 -10.14 46.33
C ALA A 35 17.47 -10.12 45.06
N ASP A 36 18.68 -10.69 45.17
CA ASP A 36 19.39 -11.27 44.04
C ASP A 36 18.45 -12.18 43.25
N LYS A 37 18.32 -11.92 41.94
CA LYS A 37 18.03 -12.93 40.92
C LYS A 37 18.50 -12.41 39.55
N PRO A 38 18.96 -13.32 38.69
CA PRO A 38 19.91 -13.04 37.63
C PRO A 38 19.27 -12.14 36.58
N SER A 39 20.10 -11.21 36.08
CA SER A 39 19.88 -10.55 34.80
C SER A 39 19.57 -11.61 33.77
N GLY A 40 18.28 -11.80 33.48
CA GLY A 40 17.83 -12.58 32.36
C GLY A 40 18.53 -12.01 31.14
N GLU A 41 19.19 -12.89 30.40
CA GLU A 41 19.61 -12.66 29.03
C GLU A 41 18.52 -11.86 28.35
N ARG A 42 18.87 -10.64 27.92
CA ARG A 42 18.05 -9.84 27.05
C ARG A 42 17.87 -10.68 25.80
N THR A 43 16.71 -11.31 25.67
CA THR A 43 16.27 -11.92 24.42
C THR A 43 16.59 -10.92 23.34
N GLU A 44 17.39 -11.36 22.36
CA GLU A 44 17.73 -10.57 21.20
C GLU A 44 16.47 -9.86 20.70
N GLU A 45 16.60 -8.56 20.49
CA GLU A 45 15.59 -7.78 19.79
C GLU A 45 15.37 -8.51 18.45
N PRO A 46 14.16 -9.01 18.16
CA PRO A 46 13.95 -9.75 16.93
C PRO A 46 14.37 -8.84 15.79
N GLU A 47 15.39 -9.27 15.04
CA GLU A 47 15.73 -8.63 13.78
C GLU A 47 14.41 -8.55 12.98
N PRO A 48 14.07 -7.39 12.38
CA PRO A 48 12.90 -7.30 11.54
C PRO A 48 13.08 -8.34 10.42
N GLU A 49 12.39 -9.47 10.54
CA GLU A 49 12.43 -10.51 9.53
C GLU A 49 11.90 -9.86 8.26
N THR A 50 12.76 -9.79 7.25
CA THR A 50 12.34 -9.44 5.90
C THR A 50 11.18 -10.38 5.54
N PRO A 51 10.01 -9.88 5.10
CA PRO A 51 8.90 -10.74 4.72
C PRO A 51 9.42 -11.81 3.77
N LYS A 52 9.34 -13.07 4.17
CA LYS A 52 9.85 -14.19 3.38
C LYS A 52 9.04 -14.23 2.08
N ASP A 53 9.65 -13.71 1.01
CA ASP A 53 9.16 -13.72 -0.36
C ASP A 53 8.45 -15.06 -0.67
N ALA A 54 7.14 -15.02 -0.95
CA ALA A 54 6.28 -16.21 -0.90
C ALA A 54 6.53 -17.22 -2.03
N PRO A 55 6.71 -18.53 -1.71
CA PRO A 55 6.46 -19.62 -2.66
C PRO A 55 5.66 -20.78 -2.02
N THR A 56 4.89 -20.52 -0.96
CA THR A 56 3.90 -21.44 -0.39
C THR A 56 2.64 -20.66 0.00
N GLY A 57 1.47 -21.30 -0.03
CA GLY A 57 0.20 -20.66 0.34
C GLY A 57 -0.68 -20.27 -0.85
N PRO A 58 -1.65 -19.34 -0.67
CA PRO A 58 -2.75 -19.11 -1.61
C PRO A 58 -2.36 -18.54 -2.97
N PHE A 59 -1.13 -18.03 -3.08
CA PHE A 59 -0.65 -17.32 -4.26
C PHE A 59 0.47 -18.07 -4.99
N ALA A 60 0.67 -19.36 -4.71
CA ALA A 60 1.78 -20.14 -5.25
C ALA A 60 1.82 -20.22 -6.79
N ALA A 61 0.69 -20.00 -7.47
CA ALA A 61 0.61 -19.97 -8.93
C ALA A 61 1.03 -18.61 -9.54
N PHE A 62 1.18 -17.56 -8.72
CA PHE A 62 1.56 -16.23 -9.19
C PHE A 62 3.08 -16.11 -9.33
N ASP A 63 3.53 -15.57 -10.45
CA ASP A 63 4.95 -15.33 -10.73
C ASP A 63 5.39 -13.98 -10.14
N PHE A 64 5.77 -14.00 -8.87
CA PHE A 64 6.24 -12.82 -8.13
C PHE A 64 7.49 -12.20 -8.74
N ASP A 65 8.41 -13.02 -9.25
CA ASP A 65 9.65 -12.56 -9.87
C ASP A 65 9.37 -11.79 -11.16
N ALA A 66 8.51 -12.34 -12.04
CA ALA A 66 8.10 -11.64 -13.25
C ALA A 66 7.33 -10.35 -12.94
N ALA A 67 6.49 -10.34 -11.90
CA ALA A 67 5.81 -9.13 -11.45
C ALA A 67 6.79 -8.08 -10.94
N LYS A 68 7.75 -8.46 -10.08
CA LYS A 68 8.81 -7.58 -9.57
C LYS A 68 9.68 -7.03 -10.69
N GLN A 69 10.01 -7.86 -11.69
CA GLN A 69 10.78 -7.45 -12.86
C GLN A 69 10.04 -6.39 -13.70
N ARG A 70 8.71 -6.48 -13.83
CA ARG A 70 7.91 -5.47 -14.54
C ARG A 70 7.92 -4.10 -13.88
N TRP A 71 8.16 -4.05 -12.57
CA TRP A 71 8.22 -2.80 -11.82
C TRP A 71 9.59 -2.10 -11.89
N GLN A 72 10.64 -2.77 -12.36
CA GLN A 72 11.98 -2.18 -12.37
C GLN A 72 12.07 -0.96 -13.30
N GLY A 73 12.86 0.05 -12.90
CA GLY A 73 13.08 1.28 -13.65
C GLY A 73 12.34 2.49 -13.10
N ALA A 74 12.27 3.55 -13.91
CA ALA A 74 11.67 4.82 -13.49
C ALA A 74 10.22 4.94 -13.98
N TRP A 75 9.37 5.49 -13.12
CA TRP A 75 7.93 5.61 -13.36
C TRP A 75 7.41 6.97 -12.93
N VAL A 76 6.38 7.45 -13.61
CA VAL A 76 5.47 8.46 -13.08
C VAL A 76 4.20 7.75 -12.64
N VAL A 77 3.91 7.87 -11.35
CA VAL A 77 2.72 7.33 -10.71
C VAL A 77 1.92 8.50 -10.16
N ARG A 78 0.88 8.93 -10.88
CA ARG A 78 0.07 10.12 -10.55
C ARG A 78 0.94 11.36 -10.43
N ASP A 79 1.10 11.90 -9.21
CA ASP A 79 1.87 13.09 -8.87
C ASP A 79 3.24 12.76 -8.25
N GLU A 80 3.71 11.53 -8.44
CA GLU A 80 4.96 11.00 -7.85
C GLU A 80 5.87 10.42 -8.94
N ALA A 81 7.18 10.67 -8.81
CA ALA A 81 8.20 10.07 -9.66
C ALA A 81 8.91 8.98 -8.86
N TRP A 82 8.90 7.77 -9.39
CA TRP A 82 9.44 6.58 -8.74
C TRP A 82 10.66 6.07 -9.50
N LEU A 83 11.65 5.52 -8.79
CA LEU A 83 12.72 4.70 -9.34
C LEU A 83 12.79 3.42 -8.51
N ILE A 84 12.58 2.28 -9.16
CA ILE A 84 12.60 0.96 -8.52
C ILE A 84 13.83 0.21 -9.02
N GLU A 85 14.68 -0.18 -8.07
CA GLU A 85 15.93 -0.90 -8.30
C GLU A 85 16.05 -2.05 -7.28
N GLY A 86 15.85 -3.27 -7.77
CA GLY A 86 15.80 -4.47 -6.94
C GLY A 86 14.66 -4.40 -5.92
N ASP A 87 15.03 -4.37 -4.65
CA ASP A 87 14.17 -4.31 -3.47
C ASP A 87 14.06 -2.91 -2.87
N SER A 88 14.42 -1.88 -3.63
CA SER A 88 14.33 -0.49 -3.19
C SER A 88 13.52 0.37 -4.15
N ILE A 89 12.81 1.33 -3.58
CA ILE A 89 12.09 2.36 -4.34
C ILE A 89 12.46 3.74 -3.82
N THR A 90 12.85 4.62 -4.73
CA THR A 90 12.98 6.06 -4.49
C THR A 90 11.72 6.74 -4.97
N VAL A 91 10.99 7.40 -4.07
CA VAL A 91 9.77 8.15 -4.35
C VAL A 91 10.05 9.64 -4.21
N VAL A 92 9.72 10.41 -5.26
CA VAL A 92 9.83 11.87 -5.26
C VAL A 92 8.46 12.47 -5.41
N LYS A 93 8.08 13.33 -4.45
CA LYS A 93 6.79 14.03 -4.43
C LYS A 93 6.98 15.45 -3.89
N GLY A 94 6.52 16.45 -4.63
CA GLY A 94 6.61 17.85 -4.20
C GLY A 94 8.04 18.33 -3.92
N GLY A 95 9.05 17.72 -4.56
CA GLY A 95 10.47 18.01 -4.33
C GLY A 95 11.12 17.26 -3.16
N GLU A 96 10.34 16.56 -2.34
CA GLU A 96 10.88 15.64 -1.33
C GLU A 96 11.23 14.30 -1.97
N GLU A 97 12.41 13.77 -1.65
CA GLU A 97 12.87 12.45 -2.08
C GLU A 97 12.94 11.52 -0.86
N LYS A 98 12.36 10.33 -0.99
CA LYS A 98 12.34 9.30 0.06
C LYS A 98 12.76 7.97 -0.54
N LYS A 99 13.70 7.28 0.11
CA LYS A 99 14.08 5.91 -0.24
C LYS A 99 13.39 4.95 0.71
N LEU A 100 12.75 3.92 0.17
CA LEU A 100 11.95 2.92 0.87
C LEU A 100 12.36 1.52 0.39
N GLY A 101 12.08 0.49 1.19
CA GLY A 101 12.03 -0.89 0.71
C GLY A 101 10.87 -1.09 -0.25
N PHE A 102 11.00 -2.01 -1.20
CA PHE A 102 10.00 -2.35 -2.21
C PHE A 102 9.85 -3.86 -2.32
N SER A 103 8.61 -4.35 -2.28
CA SER A 103 8.30 -5.75 -2.56
C SER A 103 6.91 -5.92 -3.18
N ILE A 104 6.72 -7.06 -3.85
CA ILE A 104 5.39 -7.50 -4.27
C ILE A 104 4.79 -8.30 -3.12
N TYR A 105 3.96 -7.64 -2.32
CA TYR A 105 3.38 -8.20 -1.10
C TYR A 105 2.32 -9.28 -1.39
N SER A 106 1.51 -9.06 -2.42
CA SER A 106 0.55 -10.04 -2.92
C SER A 106 0.34 -9.83 -4.43
N PRO A 107 -0.36 -10.74 -5.14
CA PRO A 107 -0.56 -10.65 -6.59
C PRO A 107 -1.23 -9.37 -7.10
N CYS A 108 -1.77 -8.53 -6.20
CA CYS A 108 -2.46 -7.29 -6.52
C CYS A 108 -2.06 -6.11 -5.61
N GLN A 109 -0.97 -6.24 -4.83
CA GLN A 109 -0.52 -5.20 -3.91
C GLN A 109 1.00 -5.16 -3.80
N ILE A 110 1.58 -3.96 -3.92
CA ILE A 110 2.98 -3.71 -3.56
C ILE A 110 3.06 -3.18 -2.13
N ALA A 111 4.18 -3.46 -1.46
CA ALA A 111 4.55 -2.85 -0.19
C ALA A 111 5.71 -1.88 -0.40
N MET A 112 5.64 -0.75 0.31
CA MET A 112 6.70 0.24 0.40
C MET A 112 7.01 0.51 1.87
N THR A 113 8.22 0.18 2.30
CA THR A 113 8.61 0.14 3.72
C THR A 113 9.59 1.25 4.06
N ASN A 114 9.25 2.07 5.05
CA ASN A 114 10.16 3.02 5.68
C ASN A 114 10.78 2.38 6.92
N GLU A 115 11.93 1.75 6.76
CA GLU A 115 12.64 1.06 7.86
C GLU A 115 12.94 2.00 9.03
N ALA A 116 13.33 3.25 8.75
CA ALA A 116 13.66 4.23 9.78
C ALA A 116 12.46 4.61 10.65
N ALA A 117 11.25 4.53 10.11
CA ALA A 117 10.00 4.81 10.84
C ALA A 117 9.29 3.53 11.33
N GLY A 118 9.71 2.35 10.87
CA GLY A 118 8.98 1.11 11.09
C GLY A 118 7.59 1.10 10.45
N GLU A 119 7.42 1.80 9.32
CA GLU A 119 6.10 1.98 8.66
C GLU A 119 6.08 1.29 7.29
N THR A 120 5.07 0.44 7.06
CA THR A 120 4.81 -0.16 5.74
C THR A 120 3.53 0.43 5.16
N SER A 121 3.60 0.88 3.91
CA SER A 121 2.45 1.35 3.16
C SER A 121 2.18 0.47 1.95
N TYR A 122 0.91 0.16 1.71
CA TYR A 122 0.49 -0.71 0.63
C TYR A 122 -0.13 0.09 -0.52
N ARG A 123 0.05 -0.39 -1.76
CA ARG A 123 -0.58 0.17 -2.96
C ARG A 123 -1.16 -0.95 -3.82
N PRO A 124 -2.49 -0.96 -4.03
CA PRO A 124 -3.09 -1.89 -4.97
C PRO A 124 -2.58 -1.62 -6.40
N PHE A 125 -2.29 -2.70 -7.12
CA PHE A 125 -1.87 -2.65 -8.51
C PHE A 125 -2.47 -3.79 -9.34
N ALA A 126 -2.51 -3.58 -10.65
CA ALA A 126 -2.85 -4.60 -11.63
C ALA A 126 -2.01 -4.41 -12.89
N ILE A 127 -1.70 -5.50 -13.58
CA ILE A 127 -0.95 -5.49 -14.83
C ILE A 127 -1.91 -5.90 -15.95
N LYS A 128 -2.12 -4.99 -16.92
CA LYS A 128 -2.95 -5.22 -18.10
C LYS A 128 -2.06 -5.14 -19.34
N GLY A 129 -1.73 -6.28 -19.93
CA GLY A 129 -0.71 -6.34 -20.98
C GLY A 129 0.63 -5.79 -20.45
N ASP A 130 1.15 -4.74 -21.09
CA ASP A 130 2.38 -4.06 -20.67
C ASP A 130 2.13 -2.86 -19.74
N ALA A 131 0.86 -2.51 -19.49
CA ALA A 131 0.50 -1.36 -18.66
C ALA A 131 0.41 -1.76 -17.17
N VAL A 132 1.07 -0.97 -16.33
CA VAL A 132 0.94 -1.07 -14.87
C VAL A 132 -0.09 -0.05 -14.40
N HIS A 133 -1.14 -0.52 -13.74
CA HIS A 133 -2.13 0.31 -13.08
C HIS A 133 -1.89 0.29 -11.57
N VAL A 134 -1.85 1.45 -10.92
CA VAL A 134 -1.56 1.54 -9.48
C VAL A 134 -2.34 2.68 -8.82
N SER A 135 -2.85 2.44 -7.62
CA SER A 135 -3.67 3.42 -6.90
C SER A 135 -3.31 3.53 -5.40
N ARG A 136 -3.86 4.55 -4.72
CA ARG A 136 -3.68 4.76 -3.26
C ARG A 136 -4.74 4.07 -2.40
N GLY A 137 -5.59 3.22 -2.99
CA GLY A 137 -6.65 2.53 -2.23
C GLY A 137 -7.86 2.04 -3.03
N SER A 138 -7.77 2.00 -4.36
CA SER A 138 -8.81 1.36 -5.19
C SER A 138 -8.57 -0.14 -5.24
N ALA A 139 -9.63 -0.94 -5.35
CA ALA A 139 -9.47 -2.38 -5.49
C ALA A 139 -8.75 -2.73 -6.80
N ALA A 140 -7.92 -3.76 -6.74
CA ALA A 140 -7.12 -4.27 -7.84
C ALA A 140 -7.12 -5.79 -7.79
N GLY A 141 -6.88 -6.45 -8.92
CA GLY A 141 -6.74 -7.90 -8.92
C GLY A 141 -6.13 -8.45 -10.20
N VAL A 142 -5.98 -9.76 -10.20
CA VAL A 142 -5.42 -10.55 -11.30
C VAL A 142 -6.17 -11.87 -11.40
N VAL A 143 -6.25 -12.41 -12.61
CA VAL A 143 -6.72 -13.76 -12.90
C VAL A 143 -5.50 -14.62 -13.20
N VAL A 144 -5.30 -15.68 -12.41
CA VAL A 144 -4.20 -16.65 -12.55
C VAL A 144 -4.81 -18.03 -12.74
N GLY A 145 -4.73 -18.56 -13.96
CA GLY A 145 -5.44 -19.79 -14.32
C GLY A 145 -6.96 -19.59 -14.16
N GLU A 146 -7.59 -20.42 -13.33
CA GLU A 146 -9.03 -20.34 -13.01
C GLU A 146 -9.32 -19.48 -11.77
N GLN A 147 -8.28 -19.06 -11.04
CA GLN A 147 -8.42 -18.31 -9.81
C GLN A 147 -8.42 -16.80 -10.07
N SER A 148 -9.33 -16.08 -9.42
CA SER A 148 -9.31 -14.62 -9.35
C SER A 148 -8.79 -14.17 -7.99
N ILE A 149 -7.81 -13.26 -7.97
CA ILE A 149 -7.19 -12.73 -6.76
C ILE A 149 -7.43 -11.24 -6.72
N VAL A 150 -8.05 -10.72 -5.66
CA VAL A 150 -8.43 -9.30 -5.52
C VAL A 150 -8.01 -8.72 -4.20
N CYS A 151 -7.34 -7.57 -4.24
CA CYS A 151 -6.99 -6.76 -3.09
C CYS A 151 -8.04 -5.67 -2.95
N ALA A 152 -8.82 -5.70 -1.86
CA ALA A 152 -9.86 -4.72 -1.57
C ALA A 152 -9.97 -4.51 -0.06
N SER A 153 -10.20 -3.27 0.37
CA SER A 153 -10.43 -2.94 1.79
C SER A 153 -9.33 -3.43 2.76
N GLY A 154 -8.08 -3.49 2.29
CA GLY A 154 -6.95 -3.97 3.11
C GLY A 154 -6.91 -5.49 3.32
N ARG A 155 -7.67 -6.24 2.52
CA ARG A 155 -7.73 -7.70 2.51
C ARG A 155 -7.38 -8.23 1.12
N VAL A 156 -7.03 -9.51 1.05
CA VAL A 156 -6.87 -10.23 -0.21
C VAL A 156 -7.97 -11.29 -0.30
N TYR A 157 -8.63 -11.39 -1.44
CA TYR A 157 -9.69 -12.35 -1.71
C TYR A 157 -9.27 -13.26 -2.84
N THR A 158 -9.52 -14.54 -2.71
CA THR A 158 -9.40 -15.51 -3.81
C THR A 158 -10.76 -16.08 -4.13
N LEU A 159 -11.08 -16.18 -5.43
CA LEU A 159 -12.27 -16.88 -5.92
C LEU A 159 -11.83 -18.00 -6.85
N GLU A 160 -12.19 -19.23 -6.49
CA GLU A 160 -12.00 -20.44 -7.29
C GLU A 160 -13.33 -21.19 -7.39
N GLY A 161 -13.86 -21.30 -8.62
CA GLY A 161 -15.26 -21.68 -8.82
C GLY A 161 -16.21 -20.71 -8.09
N ASP A 162 -17.02 -21.25 -7.18
CA ASP A 162 -17.95 -20.50 -6.33
C ASP A 162 -17.41 -20.26 -4.91
N THR A 163 -16.17 -20.68 -4.61
CA THR A 163 -15.59 -20.55 -3.28
C THR A 163 -14.81 -19.25 -3.19
N CYS A 164 -15.33 -18.31 -2.39
CA CYS A 164 -14.60 -17.11 -2.01
C CYS A 164 -13.91 -17.31 -0.66
N THR A 165 -12.62 -16.98 -0.63
CA THR A 165 -11.80 -17.01 0.58
C THR A 165 -11.22 -15.62 0.83
N GLU A 166 -11.43 -15.09 2.04
CA GLU A 166 -10.76 -13.89 2.53
C GLU A 166 -9.45 -14.29 3.21
N TRP A 167 -8.39 -13.55 2.90
CA TRP A 167 -7.06 -13.73 3.44
C TRP A 167 -6.63 -12.47 4.19
N SER A 168 -6.15 -12.69 5.41
CA SER A 168 -5.52 -11.67 6.24
C SER A 168 -4.13 -12.12 6.67
N GLU A 169 -3.17 -11.21 6.67
CA GLU A 169 -1.84 -11.48 7.20
C GLU A 169 -1.82 -11.18 8.71
N MET A 170 -1.25 -12.10 9.47
CA MET A 170 -1.05 -12.02 10.91
C MET A 170 0.34 -12.55 11.23
N PHE A 171 1.30 -11.66 11.54
CA PHE A 171 2.68 -12.03 11.89
C PHE A 171 3.34 -12.91 10.82
N ASP A 172 3.33 -12.44 9.56
CA ASP A 172 3.90 -13.12 8.39
C ASP A 172 3.21 -14.45 8.02
N ASP A 173 2.14 -14.82 8.72
CA ASP A 173 1.25 -15.93 8.35
C ASP A 173 -0.01 -15.41 7.67
N TRP A 174 -0.38 -16.03 6.55
CA TRP A 174 -1.70 -15.86 5.96
C TRP A 174 -2.71 -16.75 6.70
N LYS A 175 -3.80 -16.13 7.16
CA LYS A 175 -4.98 -16.82 7.70
C LYS A 175 -6.14 -16.65 6.72
N ASP A 176 -6.87 -17.74 6.50
CA ASP A 176 -8.07 -17.75 5.70
C ASP A 176 -9.35 -17.84 6.52
N GLU A 177 -10.40 -17.25 5.95
CA GLU A 177 -11.78 -17.48 6.35
C GLU A 177 -12.71 -17.42 5.13
N PRO A 178 -13.94 -17.96 5.21
CA PRO A 178 -14.92 -17.78 4.15
C PRO A 178 -15.19 -16.29 3.86
N GLY A 179 -15.05 -15.88 2.60
CA GLY A 179 -15.31 -14.51 2.17
C GLY A 179 -16.60 -14.36 1.37
N GLU A 180 -17.00 -13.12 1.11
CA GLU A 180 -18.13 -12.79 0.23
C GLU A 180 -17.63 -12.07 -1.03
N CYS A 181 -17.39 -12.84 -2.08
CA CYS A 181 -17.00 -12.34 -3.39
C CYS A 181 -17.48 -13.26 -4.51
N GLY A 182 -17.59 -12.73 -5.72
CA GLY A 182 -18.12 -13.48 -6.85
C GLY A 182 -18.09 -12.70 -8.15
N TYR A 183 -18.63 -13.30 -9.21
CA TYR A 183 -18.90 -12.58 -10.45
C TYR A 183 -20.38 -12.25 -10.56
N GLU A 184 -20.69 -10.99 -10.88
CA GLU A 184 -22.03 -10.55 -11.27
C GLU A 184 -22.05 -10.23 -12.76
N GLY A 185 -23.22 -10.40 -13.40
CA GLY A 185 -23.43 -10.08 -14.81
C GLY A 185 -22.81 -11.10 -15.78
N GLU A 186 -22.93 -10.81 -17.07
CA GLU A 186 -22.50 -11.69 -18.16
C GLU A 186 -21.79 -10.89 -19.25
N GLY A 187 -20.96 -11.57 -20.06
CA GLY A 187 -20.26 -10.95 -21.19
C GLY A 187 -19.42 -9.74 -20.80
N GLU A 188 -19.58 -8.64 -21.54
CA GLU A 188 -18.86 -7.38 -21.29
C GLU A 188 -19.29 -6.65 -20.02
N GLU A 189 -20.45 -7.00 -19.45
CA GLU A 189 -20.94 -6.47 -18.17
C GLU A 189 -20.53 -7.34 -16.98
N ARG A 190 -19.85 -8.46 -17.21
CA ARG A 190 -19.35 -9.31 -16.12
C ARG A 190 -18.35 -8.53 -15.25
N ARG A 191 -18.57 -8.51 -13.94
CA ARG A 191 -17.71 -7.85 -12.95
C ARG A 191 -17.39 -8.79 -11.81
N PHE A 192 -16.17 -8.76 -11.32
CA PHE A 192 -15.84 -9.30 -10.00
C PHE A 192 -16.37 -8.33 -8.95
N VAL A 193 -17.05 -8.85 -7.92
CA VAL A 193 -17.66 -8.05 -6.87
C VAL A 193 -17.19 -8.56 -5.52
N VAL A 194 -16.76 -7.62 -4.67
CA VAL A 194 -16.37 -7.87 -3.28
C VAL A 194 -16.63 -6.61 -2.45
N GLY A 195 -17.41 -6.74 -1.39
CA GLY A 195 -17.91 -5.60 -0.63
C GLY A 195 -18.56 -4.55 -1.55
N SER A 196 -18.08 -3.30 -1.51
CA SER A 196 -18.53 -2.22 -2.39
C SER A 196 -17.77 -2.10 -3.71
N SER A 197 -16.74 -2.94 -3.92
CA SER A 197 -15.88 -2.88 -5.09
C SER A 197 -16.44 -3.70 -6.24
N LYS A 198 -16.42 -3.13 -7.44
CA LYS A 198 -16.70 -3.82 -8.71
C LYS A 198 -15.51 -3.66 -9.63
N LEU A 199 -14.99 -4.78 -10.15
CA LEU A 199 -13.81 -4.81 -10.99
C LEU A 199 -14.14 -5.46 -12.33
N ARG A 200 -13.65 -4.86 -13.41
CA ARG A 200 -13.75 -5.44 -14.76
C ARG A 200 -12.57 -6.35 -15.01
N ALA A 201 -12.85 -7.56 -15.50
CA ALA A 201 -11.83 -8.47 -16.02
C ALA A 201 -11.43 -8.04 -17.44
N VAL A 202 -10.14 -7.78 -17.66
CA VAL A 202 -9.59 -7.42 -18.97
C VAL A 202 -8.13 -7.85 -19.07
N ASP A 203 -7.81 -8.66 -20.08
CA ASP A 203 -6.45 -9.17 -20.35
C ASP A 203 -5.76 -9.78 -19.10
N GLY A 204 -6.51 -10.52 -18.29
CA GLY A 204 -6.02 -11.12 -17.03
C GLY A 204 -5.96 -10.16 -15.83
N ALA A 205 -6.18 -8.86 -16.02
CA ALA A 205 -6.29 -7.89 -14.93
C ALA A 205 -7.73 -7.77 -14.42
N LEU A 206 -7.90 -7.49 -13.13
CA LEU A 206 -9.16 -7.05 -12.53
C LEU A 206 -9.01 -5.58 -12.11
N LEU A 207 -9.71 -4.69 -12.79
CA LEU A 207 -9.56 -3.24 -12.62
C LEU A 207 -10.84 -2.63 -12.07
N SER A 208 -10.75 -1.94 -10.93
CA SER A 208 -11.78 -0.98 -10.54
C SER A 208 -11.74 0.26 -11.44
N GLU A 209 -12.84 1.00 -11.54
CA GLU A 209 -12.95 2.17 -12.42
C GLU A 209 -11.86 3.23 -12.15
N ASN A 210 -11.52 3.45 -10.88
CA ASN A 210 -10.48 4.41 -10.50
C ASN A 210 -9.08 3.91 -10.84
N LEU A 211 -8.84 2.61 -10.71
CA LEU A 211 -7.55 1.99 -11.03
C LEU A 211 -7.31 1.98 -12.54
N GLU A 212 -8.35 1.74 -13.34
CA GLU A 212 -8.26 1.77 -14.79
C GLU A 212 -7.74 3.12 -15.32
N LYS A 213 -8.10 4.22 -14.66
CA LYS A 213 -7.63 5.58 -15.00
C LYS A 213 -6.24 5.90 -14.43
N SER A 214 -5.69 5.06 -13.56
CA SER A 214 -4.44 5.30 -12.84
C SER A 214 -3.28 4.49 -13.43
N VAL A 215 -2.90 4.83 -14.66
CA VAL A 215 -1.80 4.17 -15.39
C VAL A 215 -0.47 4.77 -14.99
N ALA A 216 0.51 3.94 -14.62
CA ALA A 216 1.89 4.35 -14.44
C ALA A 216 2.58 4.51 -15.81
N ALA A 217 3.30 5.61 -16.01
CA ALA A 217 4.07 5.84 -17.21
C ALA A 217 5.54 5.51 -16.95
N SER A 218 6.16 4.65 -17.77
CA SER A 218 7.59 4.35 -17.66
C SER A 218 8.44 5.45 -18.28
N HIS A 219 9.62 5.67 -17.71
CA HIS A 219 10.59 6.67 -18.13
C HIS A 219 12.00 6.08 -18.15
N PRO A 220 12.91 6.62 -18.97
CA PRO A 220 14.29 6.12 -19.07
C PRO A 220 15.14 6.40 -17.82
N SER A 221 14.72 7.34 -16.97
CA SER A 221 15.44 7.69 -15.74
C SER A 221 14.52 8.43 -14.75
N LEU A 222 14.96 8.49 -13.49
CA LEU A 222 14.25 9.26 -12.46
C LEU A 222 14.16 10.76 -12.81
N ASP A 223 15.21 11.33 -13.40
CA ASP A 223 15.19 12.73 -13.83
C ASP A 223 14.16 12.98 -14.94
N ALA A 224 14.00 12.04 -15.88
CA ALA A 224 12.97 12.12 -16.90
C ALA A 224 11.55 12.03 -16.30
N ALA A 225 11.35 11.17 -15.30
CA ALA A 225 10.09 11.09 -14.56
C ALA A 225 9.80 12.39 -13.78
N LYS A 226 10.78 12.94 -13.07
CA LYS A 226 10.69 14.24 -12.37
C LYS A 226 10.33 15.36 -13.35
N ALA A 227 10.97 15.40 -14.51
CA ALA A 227 10.70 16.41 -15.55
C ALA A 227 9.28 16.28 -16.12
N ALA A 228 8.76 15.06 -16.30
CA ALA A 228 7.40 14.84 -16.78
C ALA A 228 6.34 15.38 -15.80
N LEU A 229 6.56 15.26 -14.49
CA LEU A 229 5.69 15.86 -13.49
C LEU A 229 5.69 17.39 -13.56
N ALA A 230 6.85 18.02 -13.73
CA ALA A 230 6.96 19.48 -13.81
C ALA A 230 6.30 20.08 -15.07
N GLY A 231 6.16 19.28 -16.13
CA GLY A 231 5.50 19.67 -17.38
C GLY A 231 3.98 19.48 -17.39
N THR A 232 3.39 18.92 -16.34
CA THR A 232 1.93 18.73 -16.23
C THR A 232 1.31 20.02 -15.67
N PRO A 233 0.46 20.72 -16.45
CA PRO A 233 -0.13 22.01 -16.04
C PRO A 233 -1.14 21.91 -14.90
#